data_AF-A0A2V7I3S5-F1
#
_entry.id   AF-A0A2V7I3S5-F1
#
_cell.length_a   1.000
_cell.length_b   1.000
_cell.length_c   1.000
_cell.angle_alpha   90.00
_cell.angle_beta   90.00
_cell.angle_gamma   90.00
#
_symmetry.space_group_name_H-M   'P 1'
#
loop_
_entity.id
_entity.type
_entity.pdbx_description
1 polymer ?
#
loop_
_entity_poly.entity_id
_entity_poly.type
_entity_poly.pdbx_seq_one_letter_code
_entity_poly.pdbx_strand_id
1 'polypeptide(L)'
;MTGGGFIVGTGTPLPNEEPSSLATGAKANFAVAGGVKNGAFWGHLEYVDHSMSPPMQVHGTSVTGYAFGTDPTTDRVITGTARINGVDGFTYMVEVSDIAEPGRGVDRFSIELSNGYVAGFNYGDGPIAGGNIQLHKANASNTPPPGFSCQQ
;
A
#
# COMPACT_ATOMS: atom_id res chain seq x y z
N MET A 1 -2.16 4.45 -10.21
CA MET A 1 -2.86 3.24 -9.73
C MET A 1 -3.92 3.62 -8.71
N THR A 2 -4.96 2.80 -8.56
CA THR A 2 -5.93 2.86 -7.45
C THR A 2 -6.18 1.45 -6.92
N GLY A 3 -6.49 1.30 -5.64
CA GLY A 3 -6.83 0.01 -5.07
C GLY A 3 -7.59 0.16 -3.77
N GLY A 4 -8.36 -0.85 -3.43
CA GLY A 4 -9.08 -0.89 -2.16
C GLY A 4 -9.55 -2.30 -1.86
N GLY A 5 -9.61 -2.64 -0.58
CA GLY A 5 -9.87 -4.01 -0.18
C GLY A 5 -9.53 -4.30 1.26
N PHE A 6 -9.22 -5.57 1.52
CA PHE A 6 -8.67 -5.99 2.80
C PHE A 6 -7.71 -7.17 2.67
N ILE A 7 -6.76 -7.22 3.59
CA ILE A 7 -5.88 -8.36 3.83
C ILE A 7 -6.29 -9.05 5.15
N VAL A 8 -5.80 -10.27 5.36
CA VAL A 8 -6.01 -11.04 6.59
C VAL A 8 -4.67 -11.55 7.09
N GLY A 9 -4.40 -11.34 8.38
CA GLY A 9 -3.19 -11.81 9.03
C GLY A 9 -3.10 -13.32 9.00
N THR A 10 -2.01 -13.88 8.49
CA THR A 10 -1.83 -15.35 8.41
C THR A 10 -1.11 -15.92 9.62
N GLY A 11 -0.26 -15.11 10.27
CA GLY A 11 0.64 -15.53 11.33
C GLY A 11 1.79 -16.42 10.86
N THR A 12 2.00 -16.56 9.55
CA THR A 12 3.09 -17.36 8.96
C THR A 12 4.15 -16.43 8.38
N PRO A 13 5.30 -16.24 9.05
CA PRO A 13 6.37 -15.39 8.53
C PRO A 13 6.99 -15.98 7.27
N LEU A 14 7.49 -15.12 6.38
CA LEU A 14 8.38 -15.55 5.30
C LEU A 14 9.77 -15.89 5.87
N PRO A 15 10.53 -16.81 5.26
CA PRO A 15 11.88 -17.12 5.72
C PRO A 15 12.79 -15.88 5.73
N ASN A 16 13.37 -15.56 6.89
CA ASN A 16 14.26 -14.43 7.12
C ASN A 16 13.63 -13.02 6.98
N GLU A 17 12.30 -12.91 6.97
CA GLU A 17 11.60 -11.63 7.01
C GLU A 17 10.96 -11.40 8.39
N GLU A 18 10.79 -10.13 8.77
CA GLU A 18 10.01 -9.79 9.95
C GLU A 18 8.56 -10.25 9.76
N PRO A 19 7.93 -10.87 10.79
CA PRO A 19 6.54 -11.29 10.69
C PRO A 19 5.62 -10.09 10.52
N SER A 20 4.53 -10.28 9.79
CA SER A 20 3.43 -9.32 9.76
C SER A 20 3.00 -8.94 11.18
N SER A 21 2.86 -7.64 11.41
CA SER A 21 2.27 -7.05 12.61
C SER A 21 0.76 -7.24 12.69
N LEU A 22 0.11 -7.61 11.57
CA LEU A 22 -1.31 -7.94 11.54
C LEU A 22 -1.55 -9.28 12.22
N ALA A 23 -2.28 -9.27 13.34
CA ALA A 23 -2.54 -10.48 14.11
C ALA A 23 -3.21 -11.58 13.27
N THR A 24 -2.90 -12.85 13.56
CA THR A 24 -3.48 -14.01 12.87
C THR A 24 -5.01 -13.96 12.89
N GLY A 25 -5.64 -14.04 11.72
CA GLY A 25 -7.08 -13.97 11.51
C GLY A 25 -7.67 -12.56 11.60
N ALA A 26 -6.89 -11.55 12.02
CA ALA A 26 -7.34 -10.17 12.00
C ALA A 26 -7.41 -9.64 10.57
N LYS A 27 -8.38 -8.75 10.36
CA LYS A 27 -8.60 -8.09 9.08
C LYS A 27 -7.99 -6.70 9.13
N ALA A 28 -7.34 -6.30 8.04
CA ALA A 28 -7.02 -4.91 7.82
C ALA A 28 -7.61 -4.41 6.50
N ASN A 29 -8.36 -3.32 6.58
CA ASN A 29 -8.95 -2.65 5.43
C ASN A 29 -7.97 -1.62 4.86
N PHE A 30 -7.94 -1.46 3.55
CA PHE A 30 -7.12 -0.44 2.90
C PHE A 30 -7.87 0.24 1.74
N ALA A 31 -7.51 1.50 1.50
CA ALA A 31 -7.79 2.23 0.28
C ALA A 31 -6.54 3.04 -0.09
N VAL A 32 -6.07 2.88 -1.32
CA VAL A 32 -4.82 3.48 -1.75
C VAL A 32 -4.94 4.00 -3.18
N ALA A 33 -4.43 5.20 -3.40
CA ALA A 33 -4.19 5.73 -4.73
C ALA A 33 -2.80 6.35 -4.76
N GLY A 34 -2.15 6.23 -5.91
CA GLY A 34 -0.83 6.81 -6.11
C GLY A 34 -0.53 7.01 -7.57
N GLY A 35 0.23 8.05 -7.86
CA GLY A 35 0.67 8.38 -9.19
C GLY A 35 1.35 9.73 -9.22
N VAL A 36 1.56 10.19 -10.44
CA VAL A 36 1.97 11.56 -10.73
C VAL A 36 0.91 12.25 -11.55
N LYS A 37 0.80 13.56 -11.35
CA LYS A 37 -0.13 14.41 -12.07
C LYS A 37 0.45 15.81 -12.19
N ASN A 38 0.61 16.31 -13.41
CA ASN A 38 0.98 17.70 -13.70
C ASN A 38 2.20 18.22 -12.92
N GLY A 39 3.27 17.43 -12.81
CA GLY A 39 4.49 17.84 -12.10
C GLY A 39 4.44 17.67 -10.58
N ALA A 40 3.46 16.93 -10.05
CA ALA A 40 3.30 16.65 -8.63
C ALA A 40 3.03 15.15 -8.40
N PHE A 41 3.37 14.65 -7.21
CA PHE A 41 2.81 13.39 -6.73
C PHE A 41 1.33 13.57 -6.38
N TRP A 42 0.55 12.52 -6.58
CA TRP A 42 -0.88 12.51 -6.31
C TRP A 42 -1.29 11.17 -5.70
N GLY A 43 -2.22 11.19 -4.76
CA GLY A 43 -2.79 9.99 -4.18
C GLY A 43 -3.26 10.19 -2.75
N HIS A 44 -3.54 9.08 -2.07
CA HIS A 44 -3.92 9.00 -0.66
C HIS A 44 -3.69 7.58 -0.15
N LEU A 45 -3.71 7.44 1.17
CA LEU A 45 -3.73 6.16 1.86
C LEU A 45 -4.74 6.23 3.00
N GLU A 46 -5.58 5.21 3.11
CA GLU A 46 -6.31 4.86 4.32
C GLU A 46 -6.01 3.39 4.63
N TYR A 47 -5.69 3.11 5.89
CA TYR A 47 -5.49 1.75 6.37
C TYR A 47 -6.04 1.61 7.79
N VAL A 48 -6.80 0.55 8.04
CA VAL A 48 -7.40 0.27 9.35
C VAL A 48 -7.13 -1.17 9.73
N ASP A 49 -6.31 -1.38 10.76
CA ASP A 49 -6.05 -2.68 11.36
C ASP A 49 -7.04 -2.94 12.51
N HIS A 50 -7.83 -4.01 12.37
CA HIS A 50 -8.84 -4.43 13.35
C HIS A 50 -8.32 -5.42 14.41
N SER A 51 -7.00 -5.65 14.51
CA SER A 51 -6.38 -6.49 15.54
C SER A 51 -6.45 -5.88 16.94
N MET A 52 -6.63 -4.56 17.03
CA MET A 52 -6.66 -3.79 18.28
C MET A 52 -8.06 -3.22 18.59
N SER A 53 -8.28 -2.86 19.85
CA SER A 53 -9.48 -2.13 20.30
C SER A 53 -9.09 -0.88 21.08
N PRO A 54 -9.31 0.34 20.54
CA PRO A 54 -9.88 0.61 19.21
C PRO A 54 -8.95 0.19 18.07
N PRO A 55 -9.48 -0.02 16.83
CA PRO A 55 -8.67 -0.32 15.65
C PRO A 55 -7.60 0.73 15.39
N MET A 56 -6.42 0.31 14.95
CA MET A 56 -5.38 1.24 14.52
C MET A 56 -5.76 1.85 13.18
N GLN A 57 -5.80 3.17 13.11
CA GLN A 57 -6.13 3.94 11.90
C GLN A 57 -4.90 4.67 11.40
N VAL A 58 -4.56 4.46 10.14
CA VAL A 58 -3.49 5.14 9.43
C VAL A 58 -4.10 5.97 8.31
N HIS A 59 -3.86 7.26 8.37
CA HIS A 59 -4.31 8.23 7.38
C HIS A 59 -3.08 8.84 6.69
N GLY A 60 -2.95 8.65 5.38
CA GLY A 60 -1.92 9.27 4.56
C GLY A 60 -2.19 10.77 4.40
N THR A 61 -1.27 11.60 4.88
CA THR A 61 -1.40 13.07 4.87
C THR A 61 -0.76 13.71 3.64
N SER A 62 0.19 13.03 2.99
CA SER A 62 0.76 13.45 1.71
C SER A 62 1.37 12.26 0.97
N VAL A 63 1.46 12.34 -0.36
CA VAL A 63 2.25 11.41 -1.18
C VAL A 63 3.57 12.07 -1.52
N THR A 64 4.67 11.39 -1.22
CA THR A 64 6.04 11.88 -1.42
C THR A 64 6.80 11.11 -2.48
N GLY A 65 6.26 9.98 -2.95
CA GLY A 65 6.90 9.18 -3.99
C GLY A 65 5.95 8.24 -4.70
N TYR A 66 6.27 7.96 -5.95
CA TYR A 66 5.62 6.97 -6.79
C TYR A 66 6.67 6.31 -7.69
N ALA A 67 6.87 5.00 -7.52
CA ALA A 67 7.89 4.23 -8.22
C ALA A 67 7.37 2.86 -8.66
N PHE A 68 8.14 2.19 -9.50
CA PHE A 68 7.97 0.76 -9.73
C PHE A 68 8.30 -0.04 -8.48
N GLY A 69 7.55 -1.12 -8.27
CA GLY A 69 7.91 -2.15 -7.29
C GLY A 69 8.84 -3.20 -7.89
N THR A 70 8.81 -4.38 -7.30
CA THR A 70 9.67 -5.51 -7.68
C THR A 70 9.47 -5.94 -9.14
N ASP A 71 8.23 -6.12 -9.57
CA ASP A 71 7.87 -6.28 -10.99
C ASP A 71 7.35 -4.94 -11.54
N PRO A 72 8.10 -4.23 -12.40
CA PRO A 72 7.67 -2.94 -12.91
C PRO A 72 6.40 -3.00 -13.78
N THR A 73 5.97 -4.18 -14.22
CA THR A 73 4.78 -4.34 -15.06
C THR A 73 3.48 -4.33 -14.24
N THR A 74 3.51 -4.85 -13.01
CA THR A 74 2.34 -4.98 -12.13
C THR A 74 2.44 -4.15 -10.87
N ASP A 75 3.67 -3.85 -10.41
CA ASP A 75 3.92 -3.41 -9.05
C ASP A 75 4.18 -1.92 -8.97
N ARG A 76 3.60 -1.26 -7.98
CA ARG A 76 3.83 0.16 -7.70
C ARG A 76 4.09 0.37 -6.22
N VAL A 77 5.10 1.19 -5.94
CA VAL A 77 5.44 1.65 -4.61
C VAL A 77 4.98 3.10 -4.44
N ILE A 78 4.27 3.37 -3.35
CA ILE A 78 3.82 4.69 -2.95
C ILE A 78 4.42 4.98 -1.58
N THR A 79 5.12 6.11 -1.47
CA THR A 79 5.59 6.62 -0.18
C THR A 79 4.88 7.91 0.18
N GLY A 80 4.78 8.18 1.47
CA GLY A 80 4.14 9.39 1.95
C GLY A 80 4.29 9.62 3.44
N THR A 81 3.74 10.74 3.90
CA THR A 81 3.59 11.03 5.34
C THR A 81 2.25 10.52 5.84
N ALA A 82 2.17 10.15 7.11
CA ALA A 82 0.98 9.60 7.73
C ALA A 82 0.71 10.17 9.13
N ARG A 83 -0.55 10.02 9.51
CA ARG A 83 -1.07 10.15 10.87
C ARG A 83 -1.54 8.79 11.33
N ILE A 84 -1.15 8.37 12.53
CA ILE A 84 -1.59 7.11 13.15
C ILE A 84 -2.40 7.43 14.39
N ASN A 85 -3.64 6.95 14.48
CA ASN A 85 -4.53 7.17 15.63
C ASN A 85 -4.64 8.64 16.08
N GLY A 86 -4.70 9.56 15.11
CA GLY A 86 -4.78 10.99 15.39
C GLY A 86 -3.43 11.70 15.60
N VAL A 87 -2.31 10.97 15.65
CA VAL A 87 -0.97 11.52 15.88
C VAL A 87 -0.19 11.62 14.57
N ASP A 88 0.27 12.83 14.23
CA ASP A 88 1.10 13.10 13.05
C ASP A 88 2.58 12.71 13.27
N GLY A 89 3.37 12.70 12.20
CA GLY A 89 4.82 12.52 12.25
C GLY A 89 5.32 11.14 11.81
N PHE A 90 4.45 10.33 11.19
CA PHE A 90 4.82 9.05 10.64
C PHE A 90 5.05 9.14 9.13
N THR A 91 5.72 8.15 8.57
CA THR A 91 5.76 7.92 7.12
C THR A 91 5.24 6.52 6.81
N TYR A 92 4.77 6.34 5.59
CA TYR A 92 4.36 5.04 5.08
C TYR A 92 5.09 4.72 3.77
N MET A 93 5.27 3.44 3.52
CA MET A 93 5.54 2.87 2.22
C MET A 93 4.50 1.78 1.95
N VAL A 94 3.85 1.84 0.79
CA VAL A 94 2.90 0.83 0.34
C VAL A 94 3.39 0.27 -0.98
N GLU A 95 3.50 -1.05 -1.07
CA GLU A 95 3.69 -1.75 -2.33
C GLU A 95 2.39 -2.47 -2.70
N VAL A 96 1.95 -2.31 -3.94
CA VAL A 96 0.79 -3.03 -4.47
C VAL A 96 1.12 -3.68 -5.80
N SER A 97 0.45 -4.80 -6.09
CA SER A 97 0.51 -5.51 -7.37
C SER A 97 -0.89 -5.66 -7.94
N ASP A 98 -1.09 -5.18 -9.17
CA ASP A 98 -2.26 -5.48 -10.02
C ASP A 98 -1.92 -6.69 -10.89
N ILE A 99 -2.50 -7.86 -10.57
CA ILE A 99 -2.14 -9.13 -11.21
C ILE A 99 -3.32 -9.72 -11.99
N ALA A 100 -4.56 -9.49 -11.55
CA ALA A 100 -5.73 -10.06 -12.20
C ALA A 100 -6.96 -9.16 -12.13
N GLU A 101 -7.93 -9.40 -13.02
CA GLU A 101 -9.24 -8.73 -13.00
C GLU A 101 -10.36 -9.81 -13.04
N PRO A 102 -11.11 -10.03 -11.94
CA PRO A 102 -10.99 -9.37 -10.64
C PRO A 102 -9.77 -9.85 -9.84
N GLY A 103 -9.15 -8.93 -9.08
CA GLY A 103 -7.89 -9.14 -8.38
C GLY A 103 -7.97 -9.87 -7.05
N ARG A 104 -9.17 -10.19 -6.56
CA ARG A 104 -9.35 -10.91 -5.28
C ARG A 104 -8.61 -12.25 -5.28
N GLY A 105 -7.81 -12.47 -4.24
CA GLY A 105 -7.04 -13.70 -4.05
C GLY A 105 -5.77 -13.77 -4.89
N VAL A 106 -5.44 -12.71 -5.64
CA VAL A 106 -4.29 -12.67 -6.54
C VAL A 106 -3.49 -11.39 -6.36
N ASP A 107 -4.15 -10.23 -6.42
CA ASP A 107 -3.54 -8.92 -6.18
C ASP A 107 -2.95 -8.83 -4.77
N ARG A 108 -1.94 -7.99 -4.65
CA ARG A 108 -1.11 -7.91 -3.44
C ARG A 108 -1.08 -6.50 -2.89
N PHE A 109 -1.08 -6.42 -1.57
CA PHE A 109 -0.92 -5.19 -0.83
C PHE A 109 0.05 -5.46 0.32
N SER A 110 1.01 -4.57 0.49
CA SER A 110 1.95 -4.55 1.61
C SER A 110 2.09 -3.11 2.12
N ILE A 111 2.24 -2.94 3.43
CA ILE A 111 2.44 -1.65 4.08
C ILE A 111 3.56 -1.73 5.10
N GLU A 112 4.40 -0.70 5.10
CA GLU A 112 5.39 -0.40 6.13
C GLU A 112 5.13 0.98 6.71
N LEU A 113 5.25 1.12 8.02
CA LEU A 113 5.16 2.39 8.73
C LEU A 113 6.46 2.68 9.48
N SER A 114 6.80 3.96 9.63
CA SER A 114 8.03 4.40 10.30
C SER A 114 8.13 4.03 11.79
N ASN A 115 7.05 3.54 12.40
CA ASN A 115 7.04 3.04 13.78
C ASN A 115 7.37 1.53 13.87
N GLY A 116 7.75 0.89 12.76
CA GLY A 116 8.08 -0.53 12.71
C GLY A 116 6.90 -1.45 12.42
N TYR A 117 5.68 -0.92 12.25
CA TYR A 117 4.54 -1.73 11.82
C TYR A 117 4.71 -2.14 10.36
N VAL A 118 4.56 -3.43 10.10
CA VAL A 118 4.60 -4.01 8.75
C VAL A 118 3.44 -4.99 8.57
N ALA A 119 2.79 -5.02 7.40
CA ALA A 119 1.72 -6.00 7.13
C ALA A 119 1.55 -6.23 5.63
N GLY A 120 0.95 -7.36 5.26
CA GLY A 120 0.65 -7.70 3.87
C GLY A 120 1.58 -8.73 3.24
N PHE A 121 1.50 -8.84 1.91
CA PHE A 121 2.05 -9.98 1.17
C PHE A 121 3.55 -10.19 1.41
N ASN A 122 4.32 -9.10 1.46
CA ASN A 122 5.77 -9.14 1.68
C ASN A 122 6.16 -9.54 3.11
N TYR A 123 5.20 -9.65 4.03
CA TYR A 123 5.40 -10.02 5.43
C TYR A 123 4.72 -11.35 5.81
N GLY A 124 4.35 -12.13 4.79
CA GLY A 124 3.79 -13.48 4.95
C GLY A 124 2.27 -13.53 5.01
N ASP A 125 1.58 -12.39 4.91
CA ASP A 125 0.13 -12.42 4.72
C ASP A 125 -0.23 -12.87 3.30
N GLY A 126 -1.47 -13.31 3.12
CA GLY A 126 -1.97 -13.71 1.81
C GLY A 126 -2.19 -12.52 0.85
N PRO A 127 -2.50 -12.81 -0.43
CA PRO A 127 -3.09 -11.83 -1.34
C PRO A 127 -4.33 -11.17 -0.75
N ILE A 128 -4.81 -10.09 -1.38
CA ILE A 128 -6.01 -9.39 -0.89
C ILE A 128 -7.19 -10.37 -0.82
N ALA A 129 -7.79 -10.47 0.36
CA ALA A 129 -8.89 -11.41 0.60
C ALA A 129 -10.23 -10.88 0.06
N GLY A 130 -10.29 -9.59 -0.26
CA GLY A 130 -11.34 -8.95 -1.04
C GLY A 130 -10.94 -7.55 -1.50
N GLY A 131 -11.60 -7.06 -2.53
CA GLY A 131 -11.26 -5.78 -3.17
C GLY A 131 -10.68 -5.97 -4.58
N ASN A 132 -10.05 -4.93 -5.09
CA ASN A 132 -9.36 -4.90 -6.38
C ASN A 132 -8.24 -3.85 -6.35
N ILE A 133 -7.15 -4.10 -7.06
CA ILE A 133 -6.11 -3.12 -7.37
C ILE A 133 -6.08 -2.94 -8.89
N GLN A 134 -5.92 -1.70 -9.34
CA GLN A 134 -5.86 -1.36 -10.75
C GLN A 134 -4.71 -0.41 -11.04
N LEU A 135 -3.83 -0.86 -11.93
CA LEU A 135 -2.84 -0.05 -12.59
C LEU A 135 -3.48 0.63 -13.81
N HIS A 136 -3.47 1.96 -13.79
CA HIS A 136 -4.06 2.75 -14.86
C HIS A 136 -3.09 2.93 -16.01
N LYS A 137 -3.61 2.90 -17.24
CA LYS A 137 -2.85 3.27 -18.43
C LYS A 137 -2.32 4.71 -18.31
N ALA A 138 -1.10 4.89 -18.74
CA ALA A 138 -0.48 6.20 -18.80
C ALA A 138 -1.22 7.16 -19.74
N ASN A 139 -1.18 8.45 -19.39
CA ASN A 139 -1.65 9.55 -20.21
C ASN A 139 -0.76 10.79 -20.03
N ALA A 140 -0.99 11.81 -20.86
CA ALA A 140 -0.17 13.02 -20.89
C ALA A 140 -0.13 13.81 -19.57
N SER A 141 -1.09 13.61 -18.66
CA SER A 141 -1.07 14.26 -17.33
C SER A 141 -0.14 13.57 -16.34
N ASN A 142 0.38 12.37 -16.65
CA ASN A 142 1.28 11.60 -15.76
C ASN A 142 2.74 12.09 -15.81
N THR A 143 2.95 13.41 -15.79
CA THR A 143 4.28 14.01 -15.68
C THR A 143 4.73 14.07 -14.21
N PRO A 144 5.92 13.54 -13.86
CA PRO A 144 6.46 13.59 -12.50
C PRO A 144 6.94 15.00 -12.10
N PRO A 145 7.18 15.24 -10.79
CA PRO A 145 7.89 16.42 -10.33
C PRO A 145 9.29 16.56 -10.96
N PRO A 146 9.80 17.80 -11.14
CA PRO A 146 11.16 18.02 -11.63
C PRO A 146 12.20 17.24 -10.81
N GLY A 147 13.13 16.58 -11.50
CA GLY A 147 14.16 15.73 -10.87
C GLY A 147 13.71 14.28 -10.62
N PHE A 148 12.45 13.94 -10.90
CA PHE A 148 11.94 12.57 -10.84
C PHE A 148 11.59 12.08 -12.25
N SER A 149 11.73 10.79 -12.48
CA SER A 149 11.25 10.13 -13.71
C SER A 149 10.10 9.21 -13.37
N CYS A 150 9.03 9.30 -14.15
CA CYS A 150 8.07 8.22 -14.25
C CYS A 150 8.67 7.22 -15.20
N GLN A 151 9.42 6.27 -14.66
CA GLN A 151 9.54 5.02 -15.37
C GLN A 151 8.10 4.46 -15.38
N GLN A 152 7.50 4.35 -16.57
CA GLN A 152 6.15 3.80 -16.79
C GLN A 152 6.25 2.41 -17.37
#